data_AF-A0A829R5M6-F1
#
_entry.id   AF-A0A829R5M6-F1
#
_cell.length_a   1.000
_cell.length_b   1.000
_cell.length_c   1.000
_cell.angle_alpha   90.00
_cell.angle_beta   90.00
_cell.angle_gamma   90.00
#
_symmetry.space_group_name_H-M   'P 1'
#
loop_
_entity.id
_entity.type
_entity.pdbx_description
1 polymer ?
#
loop_
_entity_poly.entity_id
_entity_poly.type
_entity_poly.pdbx_seq_one_letter_code
_entity_poly.pdbx_strand_id
1 'polypeptide(L)'
;MAKQFQVFQKSILLGTSSFWEGIDIPGKALSCLAIVRLPFVPLDDPYAKAQISLRKERGENAFQTYSLPEAILRFKQGFGRLIRRETDRGIVFVFDSRLETTKFGKAFLTSIPQTPVITADEEEILTITESFFKDS
;
A
#
# COMPACT_ATOMS: atom_id res chain seq x y z
N MET A 1 7.81 -7.44 21.54
CA MET A 1 7.34 -6.33 20.68
C MET A 1 5.89 -6.51 20.19
N ALA A 2 5.46 -7.68 19.71
CA ALA A 2 4.08 -7.89 19.23
C ALA A 2 2.97 -7.82 20.32
N LYS A 3 3.29 -8.09 21.60
CA LYS A 3 2.29 -8.13 22.69
C LYS A 3 1.85 -6.75 23.23
N GLN A 4 2.60 -5.68 22.98
CA GLN A 4 2.25 -4.34 23.50
C GLN A 4 1.28 -3.56 22.60
N PHE A 5 1.04 -3.99 21.36
CA PHE A 5 0.12 -3.33 20.44
C PHE A 5 -1.37 -3.63 20.70
N GLN A 6 -1.68 -4.62 21.54
CA GLN A 6 -3.07 -5.02 21.82
C GLN A 6 -3.78 -4.13 22.87
N VAL A 7 -3.07 -3.18 23.48
CA VAL A 7 -3.58 -2.40 24.64
C VAL A 7 -3.98 -0.95 24.27
N PHE A 8 -3.62 -0.46 23.09
CA PHE A 8 -3.88 0.94 22.70
C PHE A 8 -5.07 1.07 21.75
N GLN A 9 -6.08 1.87 22.13
CA GLN A 9 -7.22 2.23 21.27
C GLN A 9 -6.83 3.06 20.03
N LYS A 10 -5.65 3.70 20.06
CA LYS A 10 -5.09 4.47 18.95
C LYS A 10 -3.60 4.16 18.86
N SER A 11 -3.18 3.47 17.82
CA SER A 11 -1.78 3.11 17.60
C SER A 11 -1.38 3.44 16.16
N ILE A 12 -0.30 4.21 16.00
CA ILE A 12 0.29 4.48 14.69
C ILE A 12 1.44 3.50 14.51
N LEU A 13 1.36 2.64 13.50
CA LEU A 13 2.48 1.79 13.11
C LEU A 13 3.22 2.46 11.94
N LEU A 14 4.44 2.91 12.22
CA LEU A 14 5.34 3.47 11.21
C LEU A 14 6.28 2.36 10.73
N GLY A 15 6.20 2.01 9.45
CA GLY A 15 7.10 1.05 8.80
C GLY A 15 7.81 1.67 7.61
N THR A 16 9.14 1.50 7.52
CA THR A 16 9.93 1.82 6.32
C THR A 16 9.89 0.63 5.33
N SER A 17 10.76 0.56 4.32
CA SER A 17 10.78 -0.51 3.30
C SER A 17 10.66 -1.94 3.85
N SER A 18 11.13 -2.19 5.07
CA SER A 18 10.99 -3.46 5.82
C SER A 18 9.54 -3.83 6.17
N PHE A 19 8.58 -2.93 5.99
CA PHE A 19 7.14 -3.19 6.19
C PHE A 19 6.60 -4.27 5.24
N TRP A 20 7.20 -4.37 4.04
CA TRP A 20 6.78 -5.27 2.96
C TRP A 20 7.40 -6.67 3.06
N GLU A 21 8.42 -6.88 3.90
CA GLU A 21 9.20 -8.14 4.00
C GLU A 21 8.74 -9.05 5.17
N GLY A 22 7.43 -9.19 5.38
CA GLY A 22 6.91 -10.27 6.25
C GLY A 22 6.50 -9.89 7.67
N ILE A 23 6.09 -8.64 7.91
CA ILE A 23 5.46 -8.29 9.20
C ILE A 23 3.99 -8.73 9.24
N ASP A 24 3.66 -9.77 10.01
CA ASP A 24 2.29 -9.95 10.50
C ASP A 24 1.98 -8.82 11.49
N ILE A 25 0.95 -8.00 11.24
CA ILE A 25 0.58 -6.89 12.13
C ILE A 25 -0.57 -7.36 13.03
N PRO A 26 -0.29 -7.75 14.28
CA PRO A 26 -1.33 -8.07 15.24
C PRO A 26 -2.00 -6.77 15.71
N GLY A 27 -3.30 -6.65 15.44
CA GLY A 27 -4.11 -5.57 15.99
C GLY A 27 -5.51 -5.59 15.39
N LYS A 28 -6.55 -5.59 16.21
CA LYS A 28 -7.96 -5.59 15.75
C LYS A 28 -8.46 -4.20 15.28
N ALA A 29 -7.60 -3.18 15.29
CA ALA A 29 -7.98 -1.77 15.14
C ALA A 29 -6.99 -0.99 14.26
N LEU A 30 -6.59 -1.54 13.10
CA LEU A 30 -5.86 -0.74 12.13
C LEU A 30 -6.89 0.12 11.38
N SER A 31 -6.95 1.41 11.67
CA SER A 31 -7.92 2.33 11.07
C SER A 31 -7.36 3.12 9.90
N CYS A 32 -6.02 3.26 9.82
CA CYS A 32 -5.35 4.02 8.77
C CYS A 32 -4.09 3.30 8.26
N LEU A 33 -3.86 3.35 6.95
CA LEU A 33 -2.61 2.93 6.29
C LEU A 33 -2.07 4.11 5.48
N ALA A 34 -0.80 4.47 5.70
CA ALA A 34 -0.13 5.52 4.93
C ALA A 34 0.94 4.92 4.02
N ILE A 35 0.82 5.13 2.70
CA ILE A 35 1.75 4.68 1.68
C ILE A 35 2.43 5.91 1.11
N VAL A 36 3.66 6.17 1.54
CA VAL A 36 4.41 7.36 1.11
C VAL A 36 4.88 7.24 -0.34
N ARG A 37 5.18 6.02 -0.79
CA ARG A 37 5.60 5.70 -2.16
C ARG A 37 5.05 4.35 -2.57
N LEU A 38 4.72 4.21 -3.86
CA LEU A 38 4.33 2.91 -4.43
C LEU A 38 5.45 1.88 -4.19
N PRO A 39 5.11 0.65 -3.78
CA PRO A 39 6.06 -0.32 -3.23
C PRO A 39 6.84 -1.07 -4.31
N PHE A 40 7.51 -0.34 -5.20
CA PHE A 40 8.45 -0.91 -6.16
C PHE A 40 9.69 -1.43 -5.44
N VAL A 41 10.18 -2.59 -5.90
CA VAL A 41 11.43 -3.16 -5.40
C VAL A 41 12.59 -2.23 -5.78
N PRO A 42 13.49 -1.90 -4.83
CA PRO A 42 14.69 -1.13 -5.13
C PRO A 42 15.50 -1.76 -6.27
N LEU A 43 16.01 -0.94 -7.19
CA LEU A 43 16.78 -1.43 -8.34
C LEU A 43 18.13 -2.00 -7.93
N ASP A 44 18.62 -1.71 -6.74
CA ASP A 44 19.87 -2.23 -6.19
C ASP A 44 19.73 -3.64 -5.61
N ASP A 45 18.49 -4.11 -5.36
CA ASP A 45 18.19 -5.47 -4.91
C ASP A 45 18.76 -6.52 -5.88
N PRO A 46 19.59 -7.47 -5.41
CA PRO A 46 20.25 -8.45 -6.27
C PRO A 46 19.27 -9.32 -7.06
N TYR A 47 18.16 -9.72 -6.43
CA TYR A 47 17.16 -10.58 -7.07
C TYR A 47 16.38 -9.81 -8.14
N ALA A 48 15.97 -8.58 -7.86
CA ALA A 48 15.32 -7.69 -8.81
C ALA A 48 16.21 -7.42 -10.02
N LYS A 49 17.51 -7.14 -9.80
CA LYS A 49 18.48 -6.99 -10.90
C LYS A 49 18.53 -8.22 -11.79
N ALA A 50 18.66 -9.41 -11.20
CA ALA A 50 18.70 -10.67 -11.95
C ALA A 50 17.42 -10.86 -12.77
N GLN A 51 16.25 -10.64 -12.16
CA GLN A 51 14.95 -10.79 -12.81
C GLN A 51 14.71 -9.79 -13.94
N ILE A 52 15.18 -8.55 -13.77
CA ILE A 52 15.11 -7.50 -14.79
C ILE A 52 16.03 -7.85 -15.97
N SER A 53 17.27 -8.26 -15.71
CA SER A 53 18.23 -8.65 -16.76
C SER A 53 17.72 -9.84 -17.57
N LEU A 54 17.23 -10.89 -16.91
CA LEU A 54 16.68 -12.08 -17.56
C LEU A 54 15.55 -11.74 -18.54
N ARG A 55 14.64 -10.84 -18.16
CA ARG A 55 13.52 -10.41 -19.01
C ARG A 55 13.99 -9.54 -20.18
N LYS A 56 14.96 -8.66 -19.94
CA LYS A 56 15.57 -7.85 -21.01
C LYS A 56 16.28 -8.72 -22.05
N GLU A 57 17.00 -9.76 -21.62
CA GLU A 57 17.66 -10.73 -22.51
C GLU A 57 16.66 -11.48 -23.40
N ARG A 58 15.43 -11.68 -22.91
CA ARG A 58 14.32 -12.28 -23.68
C ARG A 58 13.59 -11.27 -24.58
N GLY A 59 14.01 -10.01 -24.62
CA GLY A 59 13.33 -8.95 -25.38
C GLY A 59 12.01 -8.48 -24.75
N GLU A 60 11.75 -8.82 -23.49
CA GLU A 60 10.53 -8.45 -22.78
C GLU A 60 10.65 -7.08 -22.09
N ASN A 61 9.51 -6.44 -21.85
CA ASN A 61 9.46 -5.25 -21.00
C ASN A 61 9.48 -5.64 -19.52
N ALA A 62 10.67 -5.63 -18.90
CA ALA A 62 10.86 -6.00 -17.49
C ALA A 62 10.01 -5.20 -16.50
N PHE A 63 9.66 -3.95 -16.81
CA PHE A 63 8.77 -3.16 -15.95
C PHE A 63 7.36 -3.77 -15.94
N GLN A 64 6.81 -4.08 -17.12
CA GLN A 64 5.48 -4.67 -17.29
C GLN A 64 5.41 -6.12 -16.79
N THR A 65 6.47 -6.91 -17.00
CA THR A 65 6.45 -8.37 -16.72
C THR A 65 7.06 -8.75 -15.36
N TYR A 66 7.62 -7.79 -14.61
CA TYR A 66 8.16 -8.01 -13.26
C TYR A 66 7.87 -6.87 -12.31
N SER A 67 8.44 -5.68 -12.55
CA SER A 67 8.47 -4.62 -11.52
C SER A 67 7.07 -4.15 -11.12
N LEU A 68 6.17 -3.99 -12.09
CA LEU A 68 4.79 -3.59 -11.85
C LEU A 68 3.98 -4.70 -11.15
N PRO A 69 3.95 -5.96 -11.63
CA PRO A 69 3.32 -7.06 -10.91
C PRO A 69 3.79 -7.22 -9.46
N GLU A 70 5.09 -7.15 -9.20
CA GLU A 70 5.65 -7.24 -7.84
C GLU A 70 5.17 -6.09 -6.94
N ALA A 71 5.17 -4.86 -7.46
CA ALA A 71 4.67 -3.71 -6.72
C ALA A 71 3.17 -3.81 -6.42
N ILE A 72 2.37 -4.28 -7.39
CA ILE A 72 0.93 -4.50 -7.20
C ILE A 72 0.69 -5.57 -6.12
N LEU A 73 1.44 -6.68 -6.15
CA LEU A 73 1.32 -7.73 -5.14
C LEU A 73 1.60 -7.20 -3.74
N ARG A 74 2.70 -6.45 -3.57
CA ARG A 74 3.04 -5.80 -2.31
C ARG A 74 1.95 -4.83 -1.86
N PHE A 75 1.46 -3.98 -2.78
CA PHE A 75 0.37 -3.02 -2.50
C PHE A 75 -0.90 -3.73 -1.99
N LYS A 76 -1.33 -4.79 -2.69
CA LYS A 76 -2.49 -5.61 -2.30
C LYS A 76 -2.30 -6.23 -0.92
N GLN A 77 -1.11 -6.73 -0.61
CA GLN A 77 -0.81 -7.27 0.72
C GLN A 77 -0.87 -6.19 1.81
N GLY A 78 -0.36 -4.98 1.55
CA GLY A 78 -0.49 -3.84 2.46
C GLY A 78 -1.95 -3.47 2.70
N PHE A 79 -2.74 -3.40 1.63
CA PHE A 79 -4.18 -3.13 1.71
C PHE A 79 -4.92 -4.18 2.55
N GLY A 80 -4.64 -5.47 2.34
CA GLY A 80 -5.25 -6.57 3.11
C GLY A 80 -4.87 -6.60 4.60
N ARG A 81 -3.86 -5.84 5.02
CA ARG A 81 -3.57 -5.63 6.46
C ARG A 81 -4.52 -4.63 7.12
N LEU A 82 -5.05 -3.68 6.34
CA LEU A 82 -6.04 -2.72 6.80
C LEU A 82 -7.42 -3.37 6.89
N ILE A 83 -7.88 -3.99 5.79
CA ILE A 83 -9.21 -4.60 5.69
C ILE A 83 -9.07 -6.13 5.71
N ARG A 84 -9.38 -6.76 6.85
CA ARG A 84 -9.26 -8.22 7.06
C ARG A 84 -10.62 -8.93 7.13
N ARG A 85 -11.66 -8.21 7.50
CA ARG A 85 -13.06 -8.68 7.58
C ARG A 85 -13.96 -7.69 6.86
N GLU A 86 -15.14 -8.14 6.43
CA GLU A 86 -16.13 -7.28 5.76
C GLU A 86 -16.61 -6.12 6.64
N THR A 87 -16.51 -6.26 7.97
CA THR A 87 -16.86 -5.23 8.95
C THR A 87 -15.74 -4.22 9.21
N ASP A 88 -14.54 -4.46 8.72
CA ASP A 88 -13.41 -3.57 8.97
C ASP A 88 -13.58 -2.29 8.13
N ARG A 89 -13.40 -1.13 8.78
CA ARG A 89 -13.36 0.18 8.12
C ARG A 89 -12.01 0.84 8.35
N GLY A 90 -11.50 1.51 7.33
CA GLY A 90 -10.29 2.30 7.44
C GLY A 90 -10.00 3.13 6.20
N ILE A 91 -8.99 4.00 6.31
CA ILE A 91 -8.54 4.88 5.23
C ILE A 91 -7.13 4.48 4.79
N VAL A 92 -6.90 4.46 3.49
CA VAL A 92 -5.55 4.36 2.91
C VAL A 92 -5.17 5.71 2.34
N PHE A 93 -4.13 6.33 2.90
CA PHE A 93 -3.49 7.52 2.34
C PHE A 93 -2.37 7.10 1.41
N VAL A 94 -2.34 7.63 0.18
CA VAL A 94 -1.24 7.40 -0.77
C VAL A 94 -0.63 8.74 -1.17
N PHE A 95 0.60 8.99 -0.76
CA PHE A 95 1.34 10.23 -1.03
C PHE A 95 2.21 10.13 -2.29
N ASP A 96 1.77 9.34 -3.27
CA ASP A 96 2.48 9.10 -4.52
C ASP A 96 1.60 9.45 -5.71
N SER A 97 1.85 10.62 -6.30
CA SER A 97 1.08 11.12 -7.44
C SER A 97 1.12 10.19 -8.66
N ARG A 98 2.07 9.24 -8.72
CA ARG A 98 2.12 8.24 -9.80
C ARG A 98 0.91 7.33 -9.82
N LEU A 99 0.21 7.16 -8.70
CA LEU A 99 -1.04 6.40 -8.64
C LEU A 99 -2.11 6.99 -9.56
N GLU A 100 -2.14 8.31 -9.70
CA GLU A 100 -3.10 9.04 -10.55
C GLU A 100 -2.51 9.41 -11.92
N THR A 101 -1.28 9.92 -11.93
CA THR A 101 -0.65 10.53 -13.12
C THR A 101 -0.14 9.54 -14.15
N THR A 102 0.00 8.25 -13.80
CA THR A 102 0.57 7.24 -14.70
C THR A 102 -0.48 6.25 -15.20
N LYS A 103 -0.25 5.69 -16.40
CA LYS A 103 -1.12 4.64 -16.96
C LYS A 103 -1.19 3.40 -16.08
N PHE A 104 -0.06 3.04 -15.43
CA PHE A 104 0.01 1.87 -14.57
C PHE A 104 -0.64 2.09 -13.20
N GLY A 105 -0.83 3.34 -12.77
CA GLY A 105 -1.46 3.66 -11.48
C GLY A 105 -2.85 3.03 -11.33
N LYS A 106 -3.62 3.00 -12.42
CA LYS A 106 -4.91 2.29 -12.49
C LYS A 106 -4.81 0.81 -12.12
N ALA A 107 -3.71 0.14 -12.46
CA ALA A 107 -3.52 -1.28 -12.15
C ALA A 107 -3.46 -1.55 -10.63
N PHE A 108 -2.94 -0.60 -9.84
CA PHE A 108 -2.97 -0.69 -8.38
C PHE A 108 -4.39 -0.59 -7.85
N LEU A 109 -5.17 0.40 -8.31
CA LEU A 109 -6.56 0.59 -7.88
C LEU A 109 -7.46 -0.59 -8.25
N THR A 110 -7.24 -1.20 -9.42
CA THR A 110 -8.00 -2.40 -9.83
C THR A 110 -7.58 -3.68 -9.10
N SER A 111 -6.45 -3.67 -8.39
CA SER A 111 -5.94 -4.86 -7.67
C SER A 111 -6.56 -5.06 -6.28
N ILE A 112 -7.26 -4.04 -5.78
CA ILE A 112 -7.92 -3.99 -4.48
C ILE A 112 -9.45 -4.00 -4.66
N PRO A 113 -10.24 -4.26 -3.60
CA PRO A 113 -11.70 -4.11 -3.66
C PRO A 113 -12.11 -2.73 -4.16
N GLN A 114 -13.30 -2.62 -4.75
CA GLN A 114 -13.82 -1.32 -5.17
C GLN A 114 -14.01 -0.41 -3.96
N THR A 115 -13.21 0.64 -3.89
CA THR A 115 -13.25 1.64 -2.83
C THR A 115 -13.30 3.04 -3.42
N PRO A 116 -13.98 4.00 -2.77
CA PRO A 116 -13.88 5.41 -3.13
C PRO A 116 -12.42 5.88 -3.10
N VAL A 117 -11.99 6.60 -4.14
CA VAL A 117 -10.67 7.23 -4.23
C VAL A 117 -10.89 8.72 -4.31
N ILE A 118 -10.23 9.47 -3.42
CA ILE A 118 -10.36 10.92 -3.33
C ILE A 118 -8.96 11.53 -3.43
N THR A 119 -8.81 12.49 -4.33
CA THR A 119 -7.62 13.34 -4.43
C THR A 119 -8.06 14.75 -4.06
N ALA A 120 -7.43 15.32 -3.03
CA ALA A 120 -7.73 16.65 -2.52
C ALA A 120 -6.49 17.24 -1.82
N ASP A 121 -6.55 18.52 -1.47
CA ASP A 121 -5.51 19.15 -0.65
C ASP A 121 -5.55 18.69 0.82
N GLU A 122 -4.58 19.13 1.61
CA GLU A 122 -4.43 18.72 3.00
C GLU A 122 -5.67 19.06 3.85
N GLU A 123 -6.25 20.26 3.67
CA GLU A 123 -7.36 20.74 4.48
C GLU A 123 -8.64 19.93 4.21
N GLU A 124 -8.92 19.66 2.93
CA GLU A 124 -10.06 18.84 2.52
C GLU A 124 -9.87 17.37 2.94
N ILE A 125 -8.67 16.80 2.80
CA ILE A 125 -8.38 15.42 3.26
C ILE A 125 -8.57 15.27 4.77
N LEU A 126 -8.13 16.26 5.57
CA LEU A 126 -8.35 16.26 7.01
C LEU A 126 -9.84 16.28 7.36
N THR A 127 -10.62 17.14 6.67
CA THR A 127 -12.07 17.24 6.85
C THR A 127 -12.78 15.93 6.54
N ILE A 128 -12.42 15.28 5.43
CA ILE A 128 -12.99 13.98 5.02
C ILE A 128 -12.64 12.89 6.02
N THR A 129 -11.38 12.88 6.49
CA THR A 129 -10.89 11.90 7.46
C THR A 129 -11.66 12.01 8.78
N GLU A 130 -11.89 13.23 9.27
CA GLU A 130 -12.69 13.44 10.47
C GLU A 130 -14.14 12.97 10.30
N SER A 131 -14.76 13.27 9.16
CA SER A 131 -16.13 12.86 8.87
C SER A 131 -16.26 11.33 8.84
N PHE A 132 -15.32 10.65 8.17
CA PHE A 132 -15.30 9.19 8.04
C PHE A 132 -15.29 8.47 9.41
N PHE A 133 -14.54 9.00 10.38
CA PHE A 133 -14.47 8.41 11.72
C PHE A 133 -15.58 8.87 12.66
N LYS A 134 -16.27 9.99 12.39
CA LYS A 134 -17.44 10.44 13.16
C LYS A 134 -18.70 9.62 12.84
N ASP A 135 -18.83 9.13 11.61
CA ASP A 135 -19.92 8.24 11.17
C ASP A 135 -19.72 6.76 11.59
N SER A 136 -19.04 6.50 12.72
CA SER A 136 -18.70 5.16 13.21
C SER A 136 -19.16 4.91 14.65
#